data_AF-A0A812MTU5-F1
#
_entry.id   AF-A0A812MTU5-F1
#
_cell.length_a   1.000
_cell.length_b   1.000
_cell.length_c   1.000
_cell.angle_alpha   90.00
_cell.angle_beta   90.00
_cell.angle_gamma   90.00
#
_symmetry.space_group_name_H-M   'P 1'
#
loop_
_entity.id
_entity.type
_entity.pdbx_description
1 polymer ?
#
loop_
_entity_poly.entity_id
_entity_poly.type
_entity_poly.pdbx_seq_one_letter_code
_entity_poly.pdbx_strand_id
1 'polypeptide(L)'
;MSSRQFAYIQACAALMLALNQTTCYTCLVRRLGNHASYALGMLWTMAITLPIPFYYTACEQAPIEVVRLLPITAWQATSQFGFAIAFPLCTVLVNKECTQSNRAMVNGWCGSLNALARGLGPELAGALVHLGCSM
;
A
#
# COMPACT_ATOMS: atom_id res chain seq x y z
N MET A 1 9.29 19.07 1.98
CA MET A 1 7.98 18.75 2.61
C MET A 1 8.14 18.87 4.11
N SER A 2 7.26 19.60 4.80
CA SER A 2 7.34 19.80 6.25
C SER A 2 6.84 18.57 7.03
N SER A 3 7.39 18.29 8.21
CA SER A 3 6.98 17.17 9.07
C SER A 3 5.48 17.18 9.41
N ARG A 4 4.88 18.37 9.51
CA ARG A 4 3.42 18.51 9.75
C ARG A 4 2.59 18.01 8.57
N GLN A 5 3.00 18.30 7.35
CA GLN A 5 2.30 17.87 6.13
C GLN A 5 2.35 16.36 5.97
N PHE A 6 3.50 15.76 6.28
CA PHE A 6 3.64 14.31 6.32
C PHE A 6 2.68 13.68 7.33
N ALA A 7 2.60 14.24 8.54
CA ALA A 7 1.70 13.75 9.57
C ALA A 7 0.22 13.80 9.14
N TYR A 8 -0.23 14.87 8.47
CA TYR A 8 -1.60 14.96 7.95
C TYR A 8 -1.91 13.90 6.89
N ILE A 9 -0.98 13.68 5.95
CA ILE A 9 -1.13 12.65 4.91
C ILE A 9 -1.21 11.26 5.55
N GLN A 10 -0.35 10.97 6.54
CA GLN A 10 -0.38 9.69 7.27
C GLN A 10 -1.67 9.52 8.09
N ALA A 11 -2.16 10.58 8.74
CA ALA A 11 -3.42 10.53 9.48
C ALA A 11 -4.62 10.23 8.56
N CYS A 12 -4.66 10.86 7.38
CA CYS A 12 -5.68 10.59 6.37
C CYS A 12 -5.61 9.13 5.89
N ALA A 13 -4.40 8.62 5.62
CA ALA A 13 -4.19 7.22 5.24
C ALA A 13 -4.68 6.26 6.34
N ALA A 14 -4.33 6.52 7.60
CA ALA A 14 -4.76 5.71 8.74
C ALA A 14 -6.29 5.70 8.91
N LEU A 15 -6.94 6.85 8.74
CA LEU A 15 -8.41 6.95 8.78
C LEU A 15 -9.05 6.11 7.67
N MET A 16 -8.54 6.22 6.45
CA MET A 16 -9.04 5.45 5.31
C MET A 16 -8.83 3.95 5.48
N LEU A 17 -7.70 3.55 6.06
CA LEU A 17 -7.44 2.17 6.43
C LEU A 17 -8.48 1.66 7.45
N ALA A 18 -8.77 2.43 8.49
CA ALA A 18 -9.77 2.06 9.49
C ALA A 18 -11.18 1.93 8.89
N LEU A 19 -11.58 2.88 8.04
CA LEU A 19 -12.86 2.83 7.32
C LEU A 19 -12.94 1.60 6.41
N ASN A 20 -11.89 1.31 5.65
CA ASN A 20 -11.85 0.17 4.75
C ASN A 20 -11.93 -1.17 5.51
N GLN A 21 -11.22 -1.30 6.63
CA GLN A 21 -11.25 -2.49 7.48
C GLN A 21 -12.64 -2.75 8.10
N THR A 22 -13.31 -1.69 8.55
CA THR A 22 -14.62 -1.80 9.21
C THR A 22 -15.76 -2.06 8.24
N THR A 23 -15.69 -1.52 7.01
CA THR A 23 -16.81 -1.57 6.06
C THR A 23 -16.53 -2.53 4.89
N CYS A 24 -15.61 -2.14 4.01
CA CYS A 24 -15.36 -2.78 2.72
C CYS A 24 -14.73 -4.17 2.87
N TYR A 25 -13.76 -4.36 3.77
CA TYR A 25 -13.09 -5.64 3.98
C TYR A 25 -14.08 -6.76 4.28
N THR A 26 -14.91 -6.57 5.31
CA THR A 26 -15.90 -7.56 5.74
C THR A 26 -16.91 -7.86 4.64
N CYS A 27 -17.38 -6.84 3.92
CA CYS A 27 -18.31 -7.00 2.81
C CYS A 27 -17.70 -7.80 1.66
N LEU A 28 -16.48 -7.44 1.24
CA LEU A 28 -15.79 -8.05 0.11
C LEU A 28 -15.48 -9.52 0.38
N VAL A 29 -14.92 -9.82 1.56
CA VAL A 29 -14.57 -11.19 1.96
C VAL A 29 -15.81 -12.08 2.05
N ARG A 30 -16.92 -11.56 2.57
CA ARG A 30 -18.19 -12.31 2.64
C ARG A 30 -18.78 -12.61 1.26
N ARG A 31 -18.63 -11.71 0.28
CA ARG A 31 -19.24 -11.85 -1.05
C ARG A 31 -18.38 -12.62 -2.06
N LEU A 32 -17.08 -12.37 -2.07
CA LEU A 32 -16.17 -12.90 -3.09
C LEU A 32 -15.22 -13.99 -2.55
N GLY A 33 -15.15 -14.15 -1.23
CA GLY A 33 -14.22 -15.06 -0.57
C GLY A 33 -12.79 -14.52 -0.49
N ASN A 34 -11.93 -15.25 0.22
CA ASN A 34 -10.59 -14.78 0.60
C ASN A 34 -9.65 -14.60 -0.61
N HIS A 35 -9.60 -15.57 -1.53
CA HIS A 35 -8.65 -15.55 -2.65
C HIS A 35 -8.97 -14.44 -3.66
N ALA A 36 -10.24 -14.31 -4.06
CA ALA A 36 -10.65 -13.27 -5.00
C ALA A 36 -10.48 -11.86 -4.40
N SER A 37 -10.82 -11.69 -3.11
CA SER A 37 -10.61 -10.43 -2.40
C SER A 37 -9.12 -10.07 -2.31
N TYR A 38 -8.25 -11.05 -2.07
CA TYR A 38 -6.81 -10.85 -2.06
C TYR A 38 -6.29 -10.43 -3.43
N ALA A 39 -6.69 -11.13 -4.49
CA ALA A 39 -6.30 -10.79 -5.86
C ALA A 39 -6.76 -9.39 -6.27
N LEU A 40 -8.00 -9.01 -5.94
CA LEU A 40 -8.52 -7.66 -6.19
C LEU A 40 -7.73 -6.58 -5.43
N GLY A 41 -7.41 -6.82 -4.15
CA GLY A 41 -6.59 -5.92 -3.35
C GLY A 41 -5.20 -5.72 -3.97
N MET A 42 -4.56 -6.81 -4.41
CA MET A 42 -3.26 -6.77 -5.08
C MET A 42 -3.32 -6.03 -6.42
N LEU A 43 -4.32 -6.34 -7.26
CA LEU A 43 -4.51 -5.67 -8.55
C LEU A 43 -4.74 -4.17 -8.37
N TRP A 44 -5.54 -3.78 -7.38
CA TRP A 44 -5.74 -2.36 -7.05
C TRP A 44 -4.43 -1.70 -6.63
N THR A 45 -3.66 -2.33 -5.74
CA THR A 45 -2.38 -1.81 -5.30
C THR A 45 -1.40 -1.67 -6.47
N MET A 46 -1.36 -2.62 -7.40
CA MET A 46 -0.53 -2.50 -8.61
C MET A 46 -1.01 -1.37 -9.54
N ALA A 47 -2.32 -1.30 -9.80
CA ALA A 47 -2.90 -0.31 -10.69
C ALA A 47 -2.67 1.12 -10.17
N ILE A 48 -2.67 1.32 -8.86
CA ILE A 48 -2.50 2.64 -8.25
C ILE A 48 -1.04 3.03 -8.02
N THR A 49 -0.11 2.08 -8.02
CA THR A 49 1.32 2.37 -7.90
C THR A 49 1.97 2.71 -9.24
N LEU A 50 1.48 2.14 -10.35
CA LEU A 50 1.97 2.42 -11.70
C LEU A 50 1.92 3.91 -12.10
N PRO A 51 0.85 4.69 -11.83
CA PRO A 51 0.78 6.09 -12.24
C PRO A 51 1.54 7.06 -11.32
N ILE A 52 2.19 6.60 -10.24
CA ILE A 52 2.90 7.46 -9.27
C ILE A 52 3.89 8.42 -9.95
N PRO A 53 4.75 7.99 -10.89
CA PRO A 53 5.71 8.90 -11.55
C PRO A 53 5.00 10.05 -12.27
N PHE A 54 3.88 9.77 -12.94
CA PHE A 54 3.07 10.78 -13.64
C PHE A 54 2.42 11.78 -12.68
N TYR A 55 1.98 11.32 -11.49
CA TYR A 55 1.45 12.21 -10.46
C TYR A 55 2.52 13.17 -9.95
N TYR A 56 3.75 12.69 -9.71
CA TYR A 56 4.84 13.55 -9.25
C TYR A 56 5.22 14.61 -10.29
N THR A 57 5.31 14.25 -11.57
CA THR A 57 5.60 15.21 -12.64
C THR A 57 4.50 16.26 -12.80
N ALA A 58 3.23 15.87 -12.66
CA ALA A 58 2.10 16.81 -12.74
C ALA A 58 2.05 17.77 -11.54
N CYS A 59 2.52 17.34 -10.36
CA CYS A 59 2.52 18.16 -9.15
C CYS A 59 3.67 19.19 -9.10
N GLU A 60 4.74 19.02 -9.88
CA GLU A 60 5.86 19.95 -9.88
C GLU A 60 5.51 21.29 -10.53
N GLN A 61 4.54 21.29 -11.45
CA GLN A 61 4.12 22.46 -12.22
C GLN A 61 3.08 23.36 -11.53
N ALA A 62 2.53 22.94 -10.37
CA ALA A 62 1.45 23.67 -9.72
C ALA A 62 1.97 24.77 -8.77
N PRO A 63 1.53 26.04 -8.92
CA PRO A 63 2.04 27.18 -8.14
C PRO A 63 1.51 27.23 -6.70
N ILE A 64 0.40 26.54 -6.38
CA ILE A 64 -0.26 26.57 -5.07
C ILE A 64 0.00 25.25 -4.33
N GLU A 65 0.57 25.35 -3.13
CA GLU A 65 0.98 24.21 -2.30
C GLU A 65 -0.16 23.22 -1.99
N VAL A 66 -1.39 23.71 -1.80
CA VAL A 66 -2.58 22.88 -1.56
C VAL A 66 -2.90 21.99 -2.77
N VAL A 67 -2.77 22.52 -3.98
CA VAL A 67 -3.05 21.79 -5.23
C VAL A 67 -2.01 20.69 -5.46
N ARG A 68 -0.78 20.87 -4.95
CA ARG A 68 0.28 19.86 -4.98
C ARG A 68 0.04 18.71 -3.98
N LEU A 69 -0.49 19.02 -2.80
CA LEU A 69 -0.69 18.02 -1.73
C LEU A 69 -1.94 17.17 -1.95
N LEU A 70 -2.96 17.70 -2.62
CA LEU A 70 -4.23 17.00 -2.86
C LEU A 70 -4.06 15.66 -3.61
N PRO A 71 -3.37 15.57 -4.76
CA PRO A 71 -3.15 14.30 -5.46
C PRO A 71 -2.31 13.31 -4.65
N ILE A 72 -1.30 13.78 -3.90
CA ILE A 72 -0.48 12.93 -3.03
C ILE A 72 -1.34 12.33 -1.91
N THR A 73 -2.17 13.16 -1.28
CA THR A 73 -3.07 12.74 -0.19
C THR A 73 -4.14 11.79 -0.71
N ALA A 74 -4.75 12.10 -1.85
CA ALA A 74 -5.74 11.25 -2.50
C ALA A 74 -5.14 9.91 -2.90
N TRP A 75 -3.93 9.90 -3.48
CA TRP A 75 -3.19 8.69 -3.80
C TRP A 75 -2.88 7.85 -2.54
N GLN A 76 -2.39 8.49 -1.48
CA GLN A 76 -2.09 7.79 -0.24
C GLN A 76 -3.34 7.19 0.41
N ALA A 77 -4.46 7.92 0.41
CA ALA A 77 -5.76 7.44 0.88
C ALA A 77 -6.26 6.26 0.05
N THR A 78 -6.13 6.35 -1.27
CA THR A 78 -6.62 5.32 -2.20
C THR A 78 -5.75 4.07 -2.23
N SER A 79 -4.44 4.20 -1.99
CA SER A 79 -3.53 3.06 -1.88
C SER A 79 -3.84 2.18 -0.67
N GLN A 80 -4.36 2.77 0.41
CA GLN A 80 -4.81 2.02 1.59
C GLN A 80 -6.03 1.12 1.31
N PHE A 81 -6.82 1.38 0.26
CA PHE A 81 -7.95 0.50 -0.08
C PHE A 81 -7.48 -0.90 -0.47
N GLY A 82 -6.58 -1.01 -1.45
CA GLY A 82 -6.04 -2.31 -1.87
C GLY A 82 -5.18 -2.93 -0.79
N PHE A 83 -4.30 -2.15 -0.18
CA PHE A 83 -3.35 -2.65 0.82
C PHE A 83 -4.05 -3.21 2.07
N ALA A 84 -5.05 -2.50 2.60
CA ALA A 84 -5.75 -2.96 3.80
C ALA A 84 -6.63 -4.20 3.54
N ILE A 85 -6.96 -4.52 2.29
CA ILE A 85 -7.60 -5.79 1.95
C ILE A 85 -6.55 -6.90 1.78
N ALA A 86 -5.54 -6.65 0.95
CA ALA A 86 -4.56 -7.66 0.57
C ALA A 86 -3.66 -8.10 1.74
N PHE A 87 -3.21 -7.17 2.57
CA PHE A 87 -2.25 -7.44 3.65
C PHE A 87 -2.77 -8.45 4.69
N PRO A 88 -3.94 -8.25 5.34
CA PRO A 88 -4.46 -9.22 6.29
C PRO A 88 -4.85 -10.54 5.62
N LEU A 89 -5.39 -10.51 4.39
CA LEU A 89 -5.73 -11.74 3.67
C LEU A 89 -4.51 -12.57 3.31
N CYS A 90 -3.38 -11.94 2.97
CA CYS A 90 -2.11 -12.65 2.75
C CYS A 90 -1.76 -13.51 3.97
N THR A 91 -1.78 -12.90 5.16
CA THR A 91 -1.51 -13.61 6.42
C THR A 91 -2.53 -14.71 6.69
N VAL A 92 -3.83 -14.48 6.43
CA VAL A 92 -4.86 -15.51 6.58
C VAL A 92 -4.65 -16.68 5.63
N LEU A 93 -4.33 -16.40 4.36
CA LEU A 93 -4.11 -17.41 3.33
C LEU A 93 -2.85 -18.23 3.63
N VAL A 94 -1.74 -17.59 3.98
CA VAL A 94 -0.51 -18.28 4.39
C VAL A 94 -0.76 -19.17 5.61
N ASN A 95 -1.45 -18.66 6.63
CA ASN A 95 -1.73 -19.43 7.85
C ASN A 95 -2.68 -20.62 7.63
N LYS A 96 -3.52 -20.59 6.58
CA LYS A 96 -4.37 -21.73 6.20
C LYS A 96 -3.56 -22.91 5.64
N GLU A 97 -2.46 -22.62 4.97
CA GLU A 97 -1.53 -23.64 4.43
C GLU A 97 -0.52 -24.13 5.48
N CYS A 98 -0.41 -23.45 6.64
CA CYS A 98 0.47 -23.83 7.72
C CYS A 98 -0.16 -24.87 8.66
N THR A 99 0.64 -25.87 9.04
CA THR A 99 0.35 -26.73 10.19
C THR A 99 0.63 -25.96 11.50
N GLN A 100 0.15 -26.47 12.65
CA GLN A 100 0.44 -25.82 13.94
C GLN A 100 1.94 -25.78 14.26
N SER A 101 2.72 -26.75 13.78
CA SER A 101 4.16 -26.85 14.07
C SER A 101 5.01 -25.86 13.26
N ASN A 102 4.62 -25.50 12.03
CA ASN A 102 5.42 -24.64 11.16
C ASN A 102 4.94 -23.18 11.13
N ARG A 103 3.72 -22.89 11.63
CA ARG A 103 3.09 -21.56 11.56
C ARG A 103 3.95 -20.43 12.12
N ALA A 104 4.59 -20.64 13.28
CA ALA A 104 5.43 -19.62 13.91
C ALA A 104 6.66 -19.29 13.05
N MET A 105 7.32 -20.33 12.51
CA MET A 105 8.47 -20.17 11.63
C MET A 105 8.09 -19.43 10.34
N VAL A 106 7.00 -19.82 9.68
CA VAL A 106 6.54 -19.19 8.43
C VAL A 106 6.18 -17.72 8.65
N ASN A 107 5.46 -17.40 9.73
CA ASN A 107 5.18 -15.99 10.07
C ASN A 107 6.47 -15.21 10.37
N GLY A 108 7.48 -15.84 10.97
CA GLY A 108 8.81 -15.27 11.14
C GLY A 108 9.46 -14.89 9.80
N TRP A 109 9.47 -15.80 8.83
CA TRP A 109 9.96 -15.53 7.47
C TRP A 109 9.21 -14.39 6.79
N CYS A 110 7.86 -14.40 6.85
CA CYS A 110 7.04 -13.32 6.32
C CYS A 110 7.39 -11.97 6.97
N GLY A 111 7.61 -11.94 8.28
CA GLY A 111 8.04 -10.75 9.02
C GLY A 111 9.40 -10.24 8.57
N SER A 112 10.40 -11.13 8.45
CA SER A 112 11.75 -10.79 7.99
C SER A 112 11.77 -10.27 6.55
N LEU A 113 11.02 -10.91 5.65
CA LEU A 113 10.89 -10.45 4.26
C LEU A 113 10.20 -9.09 4.17
N ASN A 114 9.16 -8.86 4.96
CA ASN A 114 8.50 -7.56 5.02
C ASN A 114 9.45 -6.47 5.57
N ALA A 115 10.23 -6.78 6.60
CA ALA A 115 11.23 -5.85 7.13
C ALA A 115 12.32 -5.54 6.08
N LEU A 116 12.80 -6.56 5.37
CA LEU A 116 13.76 -6.41 4.28
C LEU A 116 13.21 -5.53 3.15
N ALA A 117 11.96 -5.78 2.72
CA ALA A 117 11.30 -5.01 1.68
C ALA A 117 11.13 -3.53 2.08
N ARG A 118 10.83 -3.25 3.35
CA ARG A 118 10.76 -1.87 3.86
C ARG A 118 12.12 -1.18 3.94
N GLY A 119 13.18 -1.94 4.22
CA GLY A 119 14.55 -1.41 4.26
C GLY A 119 15.13 -1.13 2.88
N LEU A 120 14.98 -2.08 1.94
CA LEU A 120 15.55 -1.97 0.59
C LEU A 120 14.64 -1.23 -0.40
N GLY A 121 13.33 -1.21 -0.15
CA GLY A 121 12.34 -0.63 -1.06
C GLY A 121 12.63 0.83 -1.45
N PRO A 122 12.92 1.75 -0.51
CA PRO A 122 13.22 3.14 -0.83
C PRO A 122 14.44 3.31 -1.75
N GLU A 123 15.52 2.58 -1.47
CA GLU A 123 16.77 2.63 -2.25
C GLU A 123 16.55 2.09 -3.67
N LEU A 124 15.89 0.94 -3.79
CA LEU A 124 15.57 0.33 -5.09
C LEU A 124 14.64 1.23 -5.91
N ALA A 125 13.60 1.80 -5.28
CA ALA A 125 12.69 2.73 -5.95
C ALA A 125 13.42 4.01 -6.39
N GLY A 126 14.29 4.56 -5.55
CA GLY A 126 15.12 5.72 -5.90
C GLY A 126 16.04 5.44 -7.08
N ALA A 127 16.71 4.28 -7.10
CA ALA A 127 17.56 3.87 -8.21
C ALA A 127 16.78 3.70 -9.52
N LEU A 128 15.60 3.08 -9.47
CA LEU A 128 14.73 2.90 -10.63
C LEU A 128 14.21 4.24 -11.18
N VAL A 129 13.82 5.17 -10.31
CA VAL A 129 13.41 6.52 -10.72
C VAL A 129 14.59 7.26 -11.34
N HIS A 130 15.78 7.18 -10.74
CA HIS A 130 16.98 7.81 -11.27
C HIS A 130 17.31 7.29 -12.69
N LEU A 131 17.26 5.96 -12.88
CA LEU A 131 17.45 5.34 -14.19
C LEU A 131 16.38 5.79 -15.19
N GLY A 132 15.11 5.87 -14.78
CA GLY A 132 14.02 6.32 -15.65
C GLY A 132 14.14 7.79 -16.06
N CYS A 133 14.70 8.65 -15.21
CA CYS A 133 14.93 10.06 -15.54
C CYS A 133 16.22 10.31 -16.33
N SER A 134 17.15 9.36 -16.38
CA SER A 134 18.43 9.50 -17.11
C SER A 134 18.39 8.97 -18.55
N MET A 135 17.28 8.35 -18.97
CA MET A 135 17.00 7.92 -20.35
C MET A 135 16.23 9.00 -21.11
#